data_AF-A0A098GDK4-F1
#
_entry.id   AF-A0A098GDK4-F1
#
_cell.length_a   1.000
_cell.length_b   1.000
_cell.length_c   1.000
_cell.angle_alpha   90.00
_cell.angle_beta   90.00
_cell.angle_gamma   90.00
#
_symmetry.space_group_name_H-M   'P 1'
#
loop_
_entity.id
_entity.type
_entity.pdbx_description
1 polymer ?
#
loop_
_entity_poly.entity_id
_entity_poly.type
_entity_poly.pdbx_seq_one_letter_code
_entity_poly.pdbx_strand_id
1 'polypeptide(L)'
;MNMKKIIGSRITQARKANGLTIKVLAERTGLGAARIGNWEQGTRSPGPEEARVLSKELQVAASWLLCLTDDPRGEFVELVKLFIS
;
A
#
# COMPACT_ATOMS: atom_id res chain seq x y z
N MET A 1 -3.34 4.01 -19.65
CA MET A 1 -2.53 3.35 -18.59
C MET A 1 -3.38 2.25 -17.96
N ASN A 2 -2.85 1.05 -17.71
CA ASN A 2 -3.62 -0.06 -17.10
C ASN A 2 -3.77 0.19 -15.58
N MET A 3 -4.97 0.01 -15.02
CA MET A 3 -5.26 0.23 -13.59
C MET A 3 -4.27 -0.50 -12.67
N LYS A 4 -3.85 -1.72 -13.03
CA LYS A 4 -2.87 -2.50 -12.25
C LYS A 4 -1.52 -1.81 -12.14
N LYS A 5 -1.09 -1.10 -13.20
CA LYS A 5 0.15 -0.32 -13.18
C LYS A 5 0.04 0.91 -12.30
N ILE A 6 -1.13 1.54 -12.20
CA ILE A 6 -1.35 2.69 -11.33
C ILE A 6 -1.28 2.25 -9.86
N ILE A 7 -1.99 1.17 -9.51
CA ILE A 7 -1.94 0.54 -8.18
C ILE A 7 -0.50 0.19 -7.81
N GLY A 8 0.23 -0.50 -8.71
CA GLY A 8 1.63 -0.85 -8.51
C GLY A 8 2.55 0.36 -8.30
N SER A 9 2.30 1.44 -9.05
CA SER A 9 3.02 2.69 -8.87
C SER A 9 2.75 3.32 -7.50
N ARG A 10 1.50 3.34 -7.02
CA ARG A 10 1.15 3.86 -5.69
C ARG A 10 1.81 3.07 -4.56
N ILE A 11 1.83 1.73 -4.66
CA ILE A 11 2.57 0.87 -3.72
C ILE A 11 4.06 1.19 -3.73
N THR A 12 4.66 1.29 -4.92
CA THR A 12 6.09 1.63 -5.08
C THR A 12 6.44 2.97 -4.47
N GLN A 13 5.59 3.98 -4.71
CA GLN A 13 5.76 5.33 -4.18
C GLN A 13 5.70 5.33 -2.65
N ALA A 14 4.66 4.74 -2.06
CA ALA A 14 4.51 4.69 -0.62
C ALA A 14 5.64 3.89 0.06
N ARG A 15 6.04 2.73 -0.51
CA ARG A 15 7.16 1.95 0.01
C ARG A 15 8.46 2.74 0.01
N LYS A 16 8.78 3.42 -1.10
CA LYS A 16 10.00 4.23 -1.21
C LYS A 16 9.98 5.45 -0.29
N ALA A 17 8.81 6.10 -0.13
CA ALA A 17 8.65 7.22 0.80
C ALA A 17 8.94 6.81 2.26
N ASN A 18 8.63 5.56 2.61
CA ASN A 18 8.96 4.98 3.92
C ASN A 18 10.40 4.40 4.01
N GLY A 19 11.23 4.55 2.97
CA GLY A 19 12.60 4.04 2.94
C GLY A 19 12.71 2.50 2.95
N LEU A 20 11.64 1.78 2.62
CA LEU A 20 11.61 0.33 2.72
C LEU A 20 12.08 -0.34 1.42
N THR A 21 12.82 -1.43 1.53
CA THR A 21 13.02 -2.36 0.40
C THR A 21 11.81 -3.31 0.30
N ILE A 22 11.64 -3.99 -0.84
CA ILE A 22 10.58 -5.02 -0.99
C ILE A 22 10.76 -6.13 0.06
N LYS A 23 12.01 -6.52 0.35
CA LYS A 23 12.32 -7.55 1.34
C LYS A 23 11.88 -7.12 2.75
N VAL A 24 12.22 -5.89 3.14
CA VAL A 24 11.82 -5.36 4.46
C VAL A 24 10.30 -5.22 4.56
N LEU A 25 9.65 -4.72 3.51
CA LEU A 25 8.18 -4.64 3.48
C LEU A 25 7.55 -6.03 3.63
N ALA A 26 8.05 -7.02 2.90
CA ALA A 26 7.59 -8.41 2.99
C ALA A 26 7.71 -8.98 4.40
N GLU A 27 8.86 -8.77 5.06
CA GLU A 27 9.11 -9.21 6.43
C GLU A 27 8.14 -8.57 7.42
N ARG A 28 7.86 -7.27 7.28
CA ARG A 28 6.95 -6.55 8.19
C ARG A 28 5.48 -6.87 7.98
N THR A 29 5.06 -7.11 6.73
CA THR A 29 3.65 -7.42 6.42
C THR A 29 3.33 -8.91 6.44
N GLY A 30 4.34 -9.79 6.49
CA GLY A 30 4.16 -11.23 6.26
C GLY A 30 3.72 -11.60 4.84
N LEU A 31 3.80 -10.65 3.89
CA LEU A 31 3.41 -10.87 2.51
C LEU A 31 4.65 -11.31 1.72
N GLY A 32 4.49 -12.25 0.78
CA GLY A 32 5.63 -12.71 -0.01
C GLY A 32 6.25 -11.60 -0.86
N ALA A 33 7.58 -11.45 -0.81
CA ALA A 33 8.32 -10.44 -1.59
C ALA A 33 8.03 -10.50 -3.09
N ALA A 34 7.87 -11.71 -3.66
CA ALA A 34 7.47 -11.90 -5.05
C ALA A 34 6.07 -11.36 -5.35
N ARG A 35 5.11 -11.46 -4.40
CA ARG A 35 3.76 -10.90 -4.56
C ARG A 35 3.83 -9.37 -4.62
N ILE A 36 4.58 -8.76 -3.70
CA ILE A 36 4.80 -7.31 -3.68
C ILE A 36 5.44 -6.84 -4.99
N GLY A 37 6.50 -7.52 -5.46
CA GLY A 37 7.13 -7.20 -6.75
C GLY A 37 6.16 -7.29 -7.94
N ASN A 38 5.31 -8.32 -7.99
CA ASN A 38 4.28 -8.46 -9.02
C ASN A 38 3.25 -7.33 -8.98
N TRP A 39 2.87 -6.86 -7.79
CA TRP A 39 1.97 -5.72 -7.66
C TRP A 39 2.64 -4.42 -8.10
N GLU A 40 3.88 -4.14 -7.66
CA GLU A 40 4.63 -2.94 -8.06
C GLU A 40 4.85 -2.85 -9.56
N GLN A 41 5.05 -3.99 -10.24
CA GLN A 41 5.18 -4.07 -11.70
C GLN A 41 3.83 -4.03 -12.43
N GLY A 42 2.71 -4.16 -11.71
CA GLY A 42 1.35 -4.20 -12.27
C GLY A 42 1.02 -5.50 -13.02
N THR A 43 1.77 -6.58 -12.81
CA THR A 43 1.47 -7.91 -13.40
C THR A 43 0.31 -8.60 -12.68
N ARG A 44 0.10 -8.24 -11.41
CA ARG A 44 -1.03 -8.62 -10.56
C ARG A 44 -1.53 -7.40 -9.80
N SER A 45 -2.63 -7.55 -9.06
CA SER A 45 -3.13 -6.55 -8.12
C SER A 45 -3.36 -7.19 -6.76
N PRO A 46 -3.16 -6.44 -5.66
CA PRO A 46 -3.54 -6.91 -4.33
C PRO A 46 -5.07 -7.03 -4.23
N GLY A 47 -5.54 -7.93 -3.38
CA GLY A 47 -6.94 -7.94 -2.95
C GLY A 47 -7.18 -6.92 -1.84
N PRO A 48 -8.43 -6.79 -1.37
CA PRO A 48 -8.77 -5.86 -0.28
C PRO A 48 -7.99 -6.13 1.01
N GLU A 49 -7.77 -7.40 1.35
CA GLU A 49 -7.07 -7.78 2.58
C GLU A 49 -5.57 -7.44 2.51
N GLU A 50 -4.91 -7.71 1.38
CA GLU A 50 -3.51 -7.29 1.21
C GLU A 50 -3.38 -5.77 1.17
N ALA A 51 -4.32 -5.06 0.55
CA ALA A 51 -4.33 -3.60 0.55
C ALA A 51 -4.47 -3.03 1.96
N ARG A 52 -5.28 -3.65 2.83
CA ARG A 52 -5.42 -3.29 4.25
C ARG A 52 -4.12 -3.49 5.03
N VAL A 53 -3.42 -4.61 4.80
CA VAL A 53 -2.13 -4.88 5.45
C VAL A 53 -1.06 -3.88 4.97
N LEU A 54 -0.96 -3.67 3.66
CA LEU A 54 -0.03 -2.69 3.07
C LEU A 54 -0.33 -1.27 3.56
N SER A 55 -1.60 -0.89 3.66
CA SER A 55 -2.03 0.42 4.17
C SER A 55 -1.47 0.71 5.56
N LYS A 56 -1.56 -0.25 6.48
CA LYS A 56 -1.01 -0.12 7.84
C LYS A 56 0.51 0.04 7.83
N GLU A 57 1.24 -0.79 7.08
CA GLU A 57 2.70 -0.70 7.09
C GLU A 57 3.22 0.54 6.34
N LEU A 58 2.55 0.94 5.27
CA LEU A 58 2.97 2.05 4.41
C LEU A 58 2.40 3.41 4.83
N GLN A 59 1.56 3.44 5.88
CA GLN A 59 0.94 4.66 6.43
C GLN A 59 0.17 5.48 5.37
N VAL A 60 -0.59 4.78 4.52
CA VAL A 60 -1.47 5.37 3.49
C VAL A 60 -2.81 4.66 3.46
N ALA A 61 -3.85 5.32 2.94
CA ALA A 61 -5.19 4.73 2.77
C ALA A 61 -5.18 3.54 1.79
N ALA A 62 -5.93 2.47 2.12
CA ALA A 62 -6.08 1.30 1.26
C ALA A 62 -6.84 1.64 -0.02
N SER A 63 -7.84 2.52 0.07
CA SER A 63 -8.61 3.01 -1.06
C SER A 63 -7.74 3.85 -1.99
N TRP A 64 -6.75 4.56 -1.45
CA TRP A 64 -5.75 5.24 -2.27
C TRP A 64 -4.86 4.23 -2.99
N LEU A 65 -4.35 3.20 -2.30
CA LEU A 65 -3.59 2.14 -2.98
C LEU A 65 -4.40 1.49 -4.12
N LEU A 66 -5.71 1.33 -3.93
CA LEU A 66 -6.63 0.73 -4.90
C LEU A 66 -7.26 1.70 -5.92
N CYS A 67 -6.80 2.95 -5.98
CA CYS A 67 -7.29 3.97 -6.91
C CYS A 67 -8.79 4.31 -6.77
N LEU A 68 -9.34 4.18 -5.57
CA LEU A 68 -10.71 4.56 -5.24
C LEU A 68 -10.81 6.03 -4.76
N THR A 69 -9.68 6.63 -4.40
CA THR A 69 -9.53 8.05 -4.06
C THR A 69 -8.17 8.55 -4.52
N ASP A 70 -8.02 9.87 -4.67
CA ASP A 70 -6.73 10.52 -4.94
C ASP A 70 -6.06 11.06 -3.68
N ASP A 71 -6.75 11.08 -2.54
CA ASP A 71 -6.17 11.48 -1.25
C ASP A 71 -5.42 10.30 -0.60
N PRO A 72 -4.09 10.36 -0.41
CA PRO A 72 -3.33 9.31 0.27
C PRO A 72 -3.76 9.02 1.72
N ARG A 73 -4.61 9.87 2.32
CA ARG A 73 -5.15 9.70 3.67
C ARG A 73 -6.66 9.42 3.74
N GLY A 74 -7.35 9.31 2.59
CA GLY A 74 -8.83 9.30 2.47
C GLY A 74 -9.60 8.68 3.65
N GLU A 75 -9.44 7.37 3.90
CA GLU A 75 -10.04 6.64 5.04
C GLU A 75 -9.02 6.17 6.08
N PHE A 76 -7.82 6.71 6.12
CA PHE A 76 -6.79 6.25 7.06
C PHE A 76 -7.10 6.75 8.49
N VAL A 77 -7.99 6.03 9.18
CA VAL A 77 -8.58 6.43 10.48
C VAL A 77 -7.62 6.26 11.67
N GLU A 78 -6.49 5.57 11.51
CA GLU A 78 -5.58 5.25 12.63
C GLU A 78 -4.89 6.50 13.21
N LEU A 79 -4.85 7.63 12.48
CA LEU A 79 -4.34 8.91 13.00
C LEU A 79 -5.33 9.67 13.90
N VAL A 80 -6.65 9.44 13.76
CA VAL A 80 -7.68 10.16 14.54
C VAL A 80 -7.68 9.71 16.01
N LYS A 81 -7.24 8.48 16.29
CA LYS A 81 -7.22 7.94 17.67
C LYS A 81 -6.14 8.55 18.57
N LEU A 82 -5.08 9.14 18.00
CA LEU A 82 -3.98 9.76 18.76
C LEU A 82 -4.25 11.21 19.17
N PHE A 83 -5.26 11.86 18.60
CA PHE A 83 -5.62 13.26 18.92
C PHE A 83 -6.88 13.40 19.79
N ILE A 84 -7.55 12.28 20.14
CA ILE A 84 -8.79 12.27 20.94
C ILE A 84 -8.66 11.31 22.15
N SER A 85 -7.43 11.03 22.58
CA SER A 85 -7.07 10.31 23.82
C SER A 85 -6.09 11.14 24.61
#